data_AF-A0A9Q5GAZ4-F1
#
_entry.id   AF-A0A9Q5GAZ4-F1
#
_cell.length_a   1.000
_cell.length_b   1.000
_cell.length_c   1.000
_cell.angle_alpha   90.00
_cell.angle_beta   90.00
_cell.angle_gamma   90.00
#
_symmetry.space_group_name_H-M   'P 1'
#
loop_
_entity.id
_entity.type
_entity.pdbx_description
1 polymer ?
#
loop_
_entity_poly.entity_id
_entity_poly.type
_entity_poly.pdbx_seq_one_letter_code
_entity_poly.pdbx_strand_id
1 'polypeptide(L)' 'MAFETFADFLNMGGHGLYVWLSYGLGLLTIALCLYLPIIQGRETRRSLRRRIQRESVKS' A
#
# COMPACT_ATOMS: atom_id res chain seq x y z
N MET A 1 -19.19 26.69 -16.21
CA MET A 1 -17.86 26.07 -16.07
C MET A 1 -18.07 24.75 -15.33
N ALA A 2 -17.39 23.66 -15.66
CA ALA A 2 -17.79 22.32 -15.20
C ALA A 2 -17.81 22.14 -13.66
N PHE A 3 -17.08 22.98 -12.91
CA PHE A 3 -17.10 23.05 -11.44
C PHE A 3 -16.78 24.49 -11.03
N GLU A 4 -17.52 25.07 -10.08
CA GLU A 4 -17.30 26.46 -9.63
C GLU A 4 -16.42 26.55 -8.38
N THR A 5 -16.32 25.47 -7.60
CA THR A 5 -15.50 25.41 -6.38
C THR A 5 -14.89 24.03 -6.15
N PHE A 6 -13.85 23.98 -5.31
CA PHE A 6 -13.21 22.74 -4.88
C PHE A 6 -14.18 21.81 -4.13
N ALA A 7 -15.16 22.38 -3.43
CA ALA A 7 -16.23 21.63 -2.78
C ALA A 7 -17.16 20.94 -3.80
N ASP A 8 -17.48 21.60 -4.92
CA ASP A 8 -18.26 21.01 -6.02
C ASP A 8 -17.51 19.88 -6.72
N PHE A 9 -16.18 19.98 -6.80
CA PHE A 9 -15.34 18.89 -7.31
C PHE A 9 -15.31 17.68 -6.37
N LEU A 10 -15.33 17.91 -5.05
CA LEU A 10 -15.43 16.84 -4.05
C LEU A 10 -16.83 16.25 -3.97
N ASN A 11 -17.87 17.06 -4.25
CA ASN A 11 -19.26 16.64 -4.12
C ASN A 11 -19.84 16.09 -5.44
N MET A 12 -19.29 16.45 -6.62
CA MET A 12 -19.71 15.98 -7.95
C MET A 12 -21.22 15.72 -8.03
N GLY A 13 -22.02 16.74 -7.71
CA GLY A 13 -23.49 16.65 -7.77
C GLY A 13 -24.14 15.62 -6.82
N GLY A 14 -23.51 15.28 -5.69
CA GLY A 14 -24.01 14.33 -4.69
C GLY A 14 -23.36 12.93 -4.76
N HIS A 15 -22.55 12.65 -5.78
CA HIS A 15 -21.90 11.34 -5.95
C HIS A 15 -20.42 11.30 -5.59
N GLY A 16 -19.80 12.45 -5.31
CA GLY A 16 -18.36 12.50 -5.06
C GLY A 16 -17.91 11.63 -3.89
N LEU A 17 -18.75 11.49 -2.85
CA LEU A 17 -18.47 10.62 -1.70
C LEU A 17 -18.24 9.15 -2.11
N TYR A 18 -19.03 8.62 -3.06
CA TYR A 18 -18.87 7.25 -3.56
C TYR A 18 -17.60 7.08 -4.40
N VAL A 19 -17.26 8.09 -5.19
CA VAL A 19 -16.05 8.12 -6.02
C VAL A 19 -14.82 8.08 -5.12
N TRP A 20 -14.74 8.99 -4.15
CA TRP A 20 -13.62 9.06 -3.20
C TRP A 20 -13.51 7.81 -2.32
N LEU A 21 -14.63 7.21 -1.89
CA LEU A 21 -14.59 5.93 -1.17
C LEU A 21 -14.04 4.80 -2.04
N SER A 22 -14.42 4.74 -3.32
CA SER A 22 -13.93 3.71 -4.25
C SER A 22 -12.42 3.86 -4.51
N TYR A 23 -11.96 5.11 -4.74
CA TYR A 23 -10.53 5.42 -4.82
C TYR A 23 -9.80 5.11 -3.52
N GLY A 24 -10.38 5.47 -2.38
CA GLY A 24 -9.81 5.20 -1.05
C GLY A 24 -9.66 3.70 -0.78
N LEU A 25 -10.65 2.88 -1.14
CA LEU A 25 -10.57 1.43 -1.01
C LEU A 25 -9.48 0.81 -1.90
N GLY A 26 -9.36 1.30 -3.13
CA GLY A 26 -8.31 0.88 -4.06
C GLY A 26 -6.92 1.25 -3.52
N LEU A 27 -6.74 2.50 -3.08
CA LEU A 27 -5.50 2.97 -2.47
C LEU A 27 -5.15 2.17 -1.21
N LEU A 28 -6.14 1.87 -0.37
CA LEU A 28 -5.98 1.03 0.82
C LEU A 28 -5.50 -0.37 0.45
N THR A 29 -6.09 -0.98 -0.57
CA THR A 29 -5.70 -2.31 -1.05
C THR A 29 -4.25 -2.31 -1.53
N ILE A 30 -3.86 -1.31 -2.33
CA ILE A 30 -2.48 -1.15 -2.79
C ILE A 30 -1.53 -0.93 -1.60
N ALA A 31 -1.90 -0.04 -0.67
CA ALA A 31 -1.12 0.24 0.51
C ALA A 31 -0.89 -1.01 1.37
N LEU A 32 -1.93 -1.83 1.60
CA LEU A 32 -1.82 -3.09 2.30
C LEU A 32 -0.92 -4.09 1.56
N CYS A 33 -1.08 -4.21 0.24
CA CYS A 33 -0.22 -5.05 -0.61
C CYS A 33 1.25 -4.64 -0.57
N LEU A 34 1.57 -3.36 -0.36
CA LEU A 34 2.94 -2.88 -0.20
C LEU A 34 3.43 -3.00 1.25
N TYR A 35 2.55 -2.79 2.21
CA TYR A 35 2.87 -2.84 3.63
C TYR A 35 3.21 -4.27 4.10
N LEU A 36 2.45 -5.27 3.63
CA LEU A 36 2.68 -6.69 3.90
C LEU A 36 4.10 -7.17 3.56
N PRO A 37 4.64 -6.99 2.35
CA PRO A 37 5.99 -7.40 2.00
C PRO A 37 7.07 -6.57 2.68
N ILE A 38 6.80 -5.29 3.02
CA ILE A 38 7.74 -4.47 3.81
C ILE A 38 7.93 -5.07 5.21
N ILE A 39 6.84 -5.48 5.87
CA ILE A 39 6.92 -6.12 7.18
C ILE A 39 7.55 -7.51 7.07
N GLN A 40 7.06 -8.35 6.17
CA GLN A 40 7.50 -9.75 6.03
C GLN A 40 8.95 -9.85 5.53
N GLY A 41 9.39 -8.93 4.67
CA GLY A 41 10.77 -8.86 4.18
C GLY A 41 11.79 -8.67 5.30
N ARG A 42 11.40 -8.05 6.43
CA ARG A 42 12.27 -7.90 7.60
C ARG A 42 12.58 -9.24 8.28
N GLU A 43 11.63 -10.17 8.32
CA GLU A 43 11.82 -11.49 8.90
C GLU A 43 12.59 -12.43 7.97
N THR A 44 12.24 -12.45 6.68
CA THR A 44 12.89 -13.33 5.69
C THR A 44 14.37 -12.99 5.50
N ARG A 45 14.74 -11.70 5.54
CA ARG A 45 16.16 -11.29 5.42
C ARG A 45 16.99 -11.72 6.64
N ARG A 46 16.36 -11.86 7.81
CA ARG A 46 17.02 -12.27 9.06
C ARG A 46 17.27 -13.79 9.09
N SER A 47 16.39 -14.58 8.49
CA SER A 47 16.57 -16.04 8.36
C SER A 47 17.57 -16.40 7.24
N LEU A 48 17.57 -15.68 6.11
CA LEU A 48 18.56 -15.86 5.04
C LEU A 48 19.99 -15.58 5.50
N ARG A 49 20.23 -14.48 6.23
CA ARG A 49 21.58 -14.16 6.77
C ARG A 49 22.11 -15.26 7.69
N ARG A 50 21.24 -15.88 8.49
CA ARG A 50 21.62 -17.00 9.39
C ARG A 50 21.93 -18.28 8.63
N ARG A 51 21.34 -18.50 7.44
CA ARG A 51 21.66 -19.66 6.59
C ARG A 51 23.01 -19.51 5.91
N ILE A 52 23.30 -18.32 5.34
CA ILE A 52 24.58 -18.01 4.69
C ILE A 52 25.76 -18.21 5.66
N GLN A 53 25.63 -17.78 6.92
CA GLN A 53 26.67 -17.99 7.94
C GLN A 53 26.92 -19.45 8.30
N ARG A 54 25.94 -20.35 8.14
CA ARG A 54 26.13 -21.78 8.43
C ARG A 54 26.79 -22.51 7.27
N GLU A 55 26.54 -22.08 6.04
CA GLU A 55 27.20 -22.63 4.86
C GLU A 55 28.66 -22.20 4.76
N SER A 56 29.00 -20.96 5.15
CA SER A 56 30.39 -20.48 5.16
C SER A 56 31.26 -21.10 6.27
N VAL A 57 30.66 -21.65 7.32
CA VAL A 57 31.37 -22.33 8.42
C VAL A 57 31.56 -23.82 8.13
N LYS A 58 30.88 -24.36 7.11
CA LYS A 58 30.95 -25.77 6.72
C LYS A 58 31.81 -26.03 5.47
N SER A 59 32.45 -24.99 4.92
CA SER A 59 33.48 -25.07 3.87
C SER A 59 34.85 -24.74 4.47
#